data_AF-A0A3S3MTN5-F1
#
_entry.id   AF-A0A3S3MTN5-F1
#
_cell.length_a   1.000
_cell.length_b   1.000
_cell.length_c   1.000
_cell.angle_alpha   90.00
_cell.angle_beta   90.00
_cell.angle_gamma   90.00
#
_symmetry.space_group_name_H-M   'P 1'
#
loop_
_entity.id
_entity.type
_entity.pdbx_description
1 polymer ?
#
loop_
_entity_poly.entity_id
_entity_poly.type
_entity_poly.pdbx_seq_one_letter_code
_entity_poly.pdbx_strand_id
1 'polypeptide(L)'
;MGLDMARRIGAMALILVCLCAEHSTGLSTPRGVVSQAYFNNLMSAVAASCEGKPFYTYASFIGAAELASGFGTTGSDVVRRREVAAFLANAMHETGGRAIGFDGLKNPEIVAQNPTTSFRTAFWFWMNNDCHKAIVSGRGFGATIKAINSGECNGRETGKVNNRISNYRRFCKDFAMALDISMACRSLLMALVMVWLYAAQSMGQTTPGTILTSAYFNKILANLPASCPGKGFYTYNGIIRAAQLSKGFGTTGSVTDRKREVAAFLANVMHETGGLCYVRELSPPQCYCTQSKTYPCARGKNYNYGAAGKAIGQDLLNHPELVSTNPTISFQTAFWFWMTNCHVRLTNGGGFASTIRCINGGECRFNRKAVEARVAYYRRFCTHFNVTPGPNISC
;
A
#
# COMPACT_ATOMS: atom_id res chain seq x y z
N MET A 1 9.00 52.81 8.67
CA MET A 1 8.86 52.25 7.32
C MET A 1 8.12 50.92 7.41
N GLY A 2 6.80 50.98 7.50
CA GLY A 2 5.93 49.80 7.63
C GLY A 2 5.54 49.30 6.26
N LEU A 3 6.20 48.26 5.78
CA LEU A 3 5.84 47.59 4.53
C LEU A 3 4.85 46.45 4.84
N ASP A 4 3.63 46.69 4.36
CA ASP A 4 2.48 45.80 4.14
C ASP A 4 2.66 44.32 4.51
N MET A 5 2.09 43.95 5.66
CA MET A 5 2.02 42.60 6.21
C MET A 5 1.11 41.66 5.38
N ALA A 6 0.34 42.19 4.42
CA ALA A 6 -0.54 41.42 3.55
C ALA A 6 0.19 40.64 2.43
N ARG A 7 1.50 40.85 2.23
CA ARG A 7 2.31 40.16 1.22
C ARG A 7 3.05 38.90 1.70
N ARG A 8 2.92 38.51 2.96
CA ARG A 8 3.80 37.48 3.58
C ARG A 8 3.19 36.09 3.75
N ILE A 9 1.99 35.82 3.22
CA ILE A 9 1.33 34.52 3.46
C ILE A 9 0.70 34.00 2.15
N GLY A 10 1.48 33.31 1.34
CA GLY A 10 1.04 32.49 0.21
C GLY A 10 2.17 31.56 -0.22
N ALA A 11 1.97 30.37 -0.76
CA ALA A 11 0.80 29.61 -1.18
C ALA A 11 1.32 28.18 -1.48
N MET A 12 0.48 27.14 -1.46
CA MET A 12 0.83 25.85 -2.08
C MET A 12 -0.41 25.14 -2.63
N ALA A 13 -0.53 25.05 -3.95
CA ALA A 13 -1.38 24.09 -4.65
C ALA A 13 -0.85 23.79 -6.07
N LEU A 14 -0.83 22.48 -6.44
CA LEU A 14 -0.69 21.83 -7.78
C LEU A 14 0.68 22.00 -8.49
N ILE A 15 1.28 21.07 -9.27
CA ILE A 15 0.91 19.79 -9.94
C ILE A 15 2.22 18.99 -10.25
N LEU A 16 2.09 17.65 -10.43
CA LEU A 16 2.99 16.62 -11.03
C LEU A 16 4.52 16.78 -11.00
N VAL A 17 5.23 15.74 -10.52
CA VAL A 17 6.14 14.87 -11.31
C VAL A 17 6.60 13.67 -10.44
N CYS A 18 6.72 12.51 -11.09
CA CYS A 18 7.27 11.24 -10.61
C CYS A 18 8.65 11.38 -9.95
N LEU A 19 8.84 10.78 -8.78
CA LEU A 19 10.12 10.18 -8.38
C LEU A 19 9.86 8.98 -7.47
N CYS A 20 10.42 7.83 -7.85
CA CYS A 20 10.61 6.69 -6.97
C CYS A 20 11.48 7.14 -5.79
N ALA A 21 10.89 7.29 -4.61
CA ALA A 21 11.66 7.47 -3.40
C ALA A 21 12.16 6.09 -2.95
N GLU A 22 13.47 5.89 -3.00
CA GLU A 22 14.12 4.81 -2.28
C GLU A 22 13.81 4.97 -0.79
N HIS A 23 12.87 4.18 -0.27
CA HIS A 23 12.60 4.11 1.16
C HIS A 23 13.35 2.93 1.75
N SER A 24 14.40 3.26 2.51
CA SER A 24 15.15 2.34 3.35
C SER A 24 14.21 1.55 4.26
N THR A 25 14.15 0.25 4.03
CA THR A 25 13.48 -0.74 4.88
C THR A 25 14.27 -0.91 6.18
N GLY A 26 13.71 -0.53 7.34
CA GLY A 26 14.19 -1.08 8.62
C GLY A 26 14.12 -0.19 9.86
N LEU A 27 13.97 1.13 9.75
CA LEU A 27 13.99 2.01 10.94
C LEU A 27 12.57 2.47 11.32
N SER A 28 12.14 2.15 12.53
CA SER A 28 10.88 2.60 13.15
C SER A 28 10.99 4.02 13.70
N THR A 29 11.47 4.96 12.88
CA THR A 29 11.68 6.36 13.24
C THR A 29 11.11 7.28 12.17
N PRO A 30 10.82 8.57 12.48
CA PRO A 30 10.46 9.56 11.47
C PRO A 30 11.43 9.60 10.28
N ARG A 31 12.72 9.32 10.52
CA ARG A 31 13.79 9.32 9.52
C ARG A 31 13.67 8.14 8.55
N GLY A 32 13.17 7.01 9.03
CA GLY A 32 12.83 5.85 8.19
C GLY A 32 11.61 6.08 7.29
N VAL A 33 10.75 7.05 7.63
CA VAL A 33 9.54 7.40 6.85
C VAL A 33 9.77 8.60 5.92
N VAL A 34 10.58 9.58 6.32
CA VAL A 34 10.88 10.78 5.51
C VAL A 34 12.39 10.88 5.33
N SER A 35 12.88 10.46 4.17
CA SER A 35 14.28 10.61 3.82
C SER A 35 14.62 12.07 3.50
N GLN A 36 15.89 12.44 3.66
CA GLN A 36 16.37 13.77 3.27
C GLN A 36 16.12 14.07 1.79
N ALA A 37 16.35 13.08 0.92
CA ALA A 37 16.07 13.19 -0.50
C ALA A 37 14.59 13.45 -0.77
N TYR A 38 13.69 12.72 -0.11
CA TYR A 38 12.25 12.94 -0.25
C TYR A 38 11.84 14.35 0.22
N PHE A 39 12.32 14.79 1.38
CA PHE A 39 12.02 16.13 1.89
C PHE A 39 12.55 17.23 0.95
N ASN A 40 13.79 17.09 0.48
CA ASN A 40 14.38 18.06 -0.45
C ASN A 40 13.62 18.09 -1.78
N ASN A 41 13.16 16.94 -2.28
CA ASN A 41 12.32 16.87 -3.47
C ASN A 41 10.96 17.56 -3.24
N LEU A 42 10.34 17.35 -2.07
CA LEU A 42 9.12 18.07 -1.69
C LEU A 42 9.33 19.58 -1.68
N MET A 43 10.46 20.05 -1.12
CA MET A 43 10.82 21.46 -1.07
C MET A 43 11.24 22.04 -2.42
N SER A 44 11.78 21.21 -3.33
CA SER A 44 12.15 21.65 -4.69
C SER A 44 10.92 22.08 -5.49
N ALA A 45 9.78 21.42 -5.24
CA ALA A 45 8.49 21.73 -5.85
C ALA A 45 7.84 23.01 -5.29
N VAL A 46 8.39 23.61 -4.22
CA VAL A 46 7.96 24.92 -3.71
C VAL A 46 8.50 26.00 -4.63
N ALA A 47 7.67 26.95 -5.05
CA ALA A 47 8.11 28.07 -5.89
C ALA A 47 9.24 28.84 -5.19
N ALA A 48 10.24 29.29 -5.97
CA ALA A 48 11.38 30.04 -5.43
C ALA A 48 10.97 31.35 -4.75
N SER A 49 9.81 31.90 -5.13
CA SER A 49 9.22 33.11 -4.56
C SER A 49 8.57 32.92 -3.18
N CYS A 50 8.47 31.69 -2.67
CA CYS A 50 7.89 31.43 -1.35
C CYS A 50 8.91 31.73 -0.24
N GLU A 51 8.58 32.68 0.64
CA GLU A 51 9.41 33.11 1.79
C GLU A 51 9.81 31.94 2.70
N GLY A 52 8.95 30.91 2.80
CA GLY A 52 9.23 29.70 3.59
C GLY A 52 10.20 28.69 2.96
N LYS A 53 10.53 28.79 1.67
CA LYS A 53 11.41 27.81 0.99
C LYS A 53 12.84 27.77 1.56
N PRO A 54 13.55 28.90 1.78
CA PRO A 54 14.87 28.89 2.42
C PRO A 54 14.79 28.64 3.94
N PHE A 55 13.61 28.77 4.54
CA PHE A 55 13.40 28.65 5.99
C PHE A 55 13.30 27.18 6.44
N TYR A 56 12.50 26.35 5.76
CA TYR A 56 12.27 24.96 6.17
C TYR A 56 13.35 24.01 5.65
N THR A 57 14.12 23.43 6.57
CA THR A 57 15.17 22.44 6.25
C THR A 57 14.81 21.04 6.74
N TYR A 58 15.37 20.02 6.08
CA TYR A 58 15.22 18.63 6.54
C TYR A 58 15.75 18.44 7.96
N ALA A 59 16.89 19.06 8.29
CA ALA A 59 17.50 18.97 9.61
C ALA A 59 16.56 19.48 10.72
N SER A 60 15.90 20.63 10.48
CA SER A 60 14.91 21.19 11.41
C SER A 60 13.66 20.32 11.51
N PHE A 61 13.16 19.77 10.40
CA PHE A 61 12.03 18.84 10.41
C PHE A 61 12.35 17.58 11.21
N ILE A 62 13.45 16.91 10.89
CA ILE A 62 13.75 15.60 11.46
C ILE A 62 14.16 15.70 12.93
N GLY A 63 14.93 16.73 13.30
CA GLY A 63 15.31 16.97 14.69
C GLY A 63 14.09 17.26 15.57
N ALA A 64 13.09 17.97 15.06
CA ALA A 64 11.85 18.20 15.81
C ALA A 64 10.94 16.96 15.85
N ALA A 65 10.87 16.18 14.76
CA ALA A 65 10.08 14.96 14.68
C ALA A 65 10.59 13.87 15.63
N GLU A 66 11.91 13.69 15.74
CA GLU A 66 12.54 12.69 16.61
C GLU A 66 12.39 13.03 18.11
N LEU A 67 12.16 14.31 18.45
CA LEU A 67 11.84 14.75 19.82
C LEU A 67 10.36 14.57 20.19
N ALA A 68 9.48 14.39 19.20
CA ALA A 68 8.05 14.21 19.41
C ALA A 68 7.75 12.74 19.75
N SER A 69 7.79 12.41 21.05
CA SER A 69 7.58 11.04 21.54
C SER A 69 6.33 10.40 20.95
N GLY A 70 6.49 9.24 20.28
CA GLY A 70 5.41 8.50 19.64
C GLY A 70 5.10 8.88 18.19
N PHE A 71 5.53 10.04 17.71
CA PHE A 71 5.32 10.46 16.32
C PHE A 71 6.11 9.58 15.36
N GLY A 72 5.44 8.93 14.41
CA GLY A 72 6.11 8.10 13.40
C GLY A 72 6.84 6.87 13.98
N THR A 73 6.59 6.53 15.25
CA THR A 73 7.16 5.38 15.97
C THR A 73 6.08 4.46 16.56
N THR A 74 4.87 4.98 16.79
CA THR A 74 3.75 4.21 17.36
C THR A 74 3.02 3.36 16.32
N GLY A 75 2.78 2.09 16.67
CA GLY A 75 1.94 1.17 15.90
C GLY A 75 2.66 0.50 14.71
N SER A 76 1.85 -0.12 13.84
CA SER A 76 2.37 -0.81 12.65
C SER A 76 3.03 0.14 11.66
N ASP A 77 3.82 -0.39 10.72
CA ASP A 77 4.47 0.42 9.68
C ASP A 77 3.47 1.29 8.89
N VAL A 78 2.28 0.75 8.60
CA VAL A 78 1.22 1.50 7.94
C VAL A 78 0.71 2.64 8.83
N VAL A 79 0.56 2.41 10.13
CA VAL A 79 0.08 3.44 11.08
C VAL A 79 1.10 4.58 11.19
N ARG A 80 2.39 4.26 11.29
CA ARG A 80 3.47 5.26 11.35
C ARG A 80 3.52 6.11 10.09
N ARG A 81 3.53 5.47 8.91
CA ARG A 81 3.52 6.21 7.63
C ARG A 81 2.23 6.99 7.43
N ARG A 82 1.10 6.48 7.92
CA ARG A 82 -0.20 7.16 7.92
C ARG A 82 -0.21 8.41 8.78
N GLU A 83 0.42 8.36 9.94
CA GLU A 83 0.58 9.51 10.82
C GLU A 83 1.41 10.60 10.15
N VAL A 84 2.55 10.23 9.56
CA VAL A 84 3.41 11.17 8.83
C VAL A 84 2.68 11.79 7.64
N ALA A 85 1.94 10.99 6.86
CA ALA A 85 1.14 11.49 5.74
C ALA A 85 0.07 12.49 6.20
N ALA A 86 -0.59 12.20 7.33
CA ALA A 86 -1.63 13.07 7.89
C ALA A 86 -1.03 14.39 8.41
N PHE A 87 0.13 14.34 9.06
CA PHE A 87 0.85 15.54 9.51
C PHE A 87 1.25 16.43 8.33
N LEU A 88 1.92 15.87 7.33
CA LEU A 88 2.36 16.62 6.15
C LEU A 88 1.18 17.20 5.35
N ALA A 89 0.08 16.46 5.21
CA ALA A 89 -1.11 16.93 4.51
C ALA A 89 -1.75 18.16 5.16
N ASN A 90 -1.80 18.18 6.49
CA ASN A 90 -2.30 19.32 7.25
C ASN A 90 -1.29 20.48 7.22
N ALA A 91 -0.01 20.22 7.47
CA ALA A 91 1.04 21.24 7.43
C ALA A 91 1.10 21.96 6.07
N MET A 92 0.95 21.22 4.97
CA MET A 92 0.88 21.80 3.62
C MET A 92 -0.38 22.62 3.37
N HIS A 93 -1.49 22.30 4.04
CA HIS A 93 -2.74 23.03 3.88
C HIS A 93 -2.73 24.35 4.66
N GLU A 94 -2.33 24.31 5.94
CA GLU A 94 -2.25 25.50 6.80
C GLU A 94 -1.30 26.57 6.26
N THR A 95 -0.28 26.15 5.50
CA THR A 95 0.71 27.04 4.89
C THR A 95 0.30 27.52 3.48
N GLY A 96 -0.82 27.02 2.93
CA GLY A 96 -1.24 27.23 1.55
C GLY A 96 -2.50 28.09 1.33
N GLY A 97 -3.16 28.59 2.39
CA GLY A 97 -4.42 29.35 2.32
C GLY A 97 -4.33 30.73 2.96
N ARG A 98 -4.96 31.74 2.34
CA ARG A 98 -5.10 33.09 2.90
C ARG A 98 -5.85 33.08 4.24
N ALA A 99 -5.33 33.88 5.16
CA ALA A 99 -5.96 34.42 6.37
C ALA A 99 -6.55 33.41 7.38
N ILE A 100 -5.79 33.14 8.44
CA ILE A 100 -6.36 32.78 9.73
C ILE A 100 -5.58 33.54 10.79
N GLY A 101 -6.26 34.37 11.58
CA GLY A 101 -5.68 35.10 12.70
C GLY A 101 -5.22 34.13 13.78
N PHE A 102 -3.97 33.68 13.67
CA PHE A 102 -3.33 32.80 14.63
C PHE A 102 -2.48 33.63 15.61
N ASP A 103 -2.98 33.74 16.84
CA ASP A 103 -2.26 34.27 17.99
C ASP A 103 -1.32 33.19 18.54
N GLY A 104 -0.04 33.32 18.19
CA GLY A 104 1.05 32.50 18.74
C GLY A 104 1.25 32.80 20.22
N LEU A 105 0.38 32.21 21.04
CA LEU A 105 -0.12 32.56 22.37
C LEU A 105 0.71 33.38 23.39
N LYS A 106 2.00 33.70 23.20
CA LYS A 106 2.71 34.82 23.87
C LYS A 106 3.89 35.45 23.09
N ASN A 107 4.29 34.93 21.91
CA ASN A 107 5.44 35.46 21.13
C ASN A 107 5.45 34.91 19.67
N PRO A 108 4.60 35.44 18.77
CA PRO A 108 4.47 34.94 17.39
C PRO A 108 5.72 35.15 16.52
N GLU A 109 6.61 36.07 16.89
CA GLU A 109 7.82 36.36 16.10
C GLU A 109 8.87 35.24 16.20
N ILE A 110 8.95 34.51 17.32
CA ILE A 110 9.98 33.46 17.53
C ILE A 110 9.71 32.23 16.65
N VAL A 111 8.44 31.87 16.46
CA VAL A 111 8.01 30.73 15.62
C VAL A 111 8.31 31.00 14.13
N ALA A 112 8.25 32.26 13.71
CA ALA A 112 8.56 32.70 12.36
C ALA A 112 10.07 32.92 12.10
N GLN A 113 10.89 33.00 13.15
CA GLN A 113 12.33 33.27 13.05
C GLN A 113 13.21 32.02 13.14
N ASN A 114 12.71 30.90 13.68
CA ASN A 114 13.48 29.66 13.82
C ASN A 114 12.72 28.44 13.29
N PRO A 115 13.23 27.73 12.26
CA PRO A 115 12.54 26.61 11.66
C PRO A 115 12.43 25.39 12.58
N THR A 116 13.40 25.17 13.46
CA THR A 116 13.35 24.12 14.48
C THR A 116 12.26 24.41 15.50
N THR A 117 12.14 25.66 15.96
CA THR A 117 11.04 26.07 16.85
C THR A 117 9.70 25.95 16.16
N SER A 118 9.60 26.33 14.88
CA SER A 118 8.40 26.17 14.06
C SER A 118 7.91 24.71 14.02
N PHE A 119 8.80 23.77 13.67
CA PHE A 119 8.46 22.35 13.66
C PHE A 119 8.16 21.80 15.06
N ARG A 120 8.91 22.21 16.10
CA ARG A 120 8.64 21.78 17.49
C ARG A 120 7.25 22.19 17.94
N THR A 121 6.81 23.40 17.60
CA THR A 121 5.45 23.87 17.89
C THR A 121 4.40 23.04 17.14
N ALA A 122 4.62 22.76 15.85
CA ALA A 122 3.71 21.93 15.05
C ALA A 122 3.59 20.50 15.60
N PHE A 123 4.72 19.87 15.96
CA PHE A 123 4.71 18.55 16.59
C PHE A 123 4.09 18.56 17.97
N TRP A 124 4.40 19.55 18.81
CA TRP A 124 3.76 19.71 20.12
C TRP A 124 2.24 19.79 19.95
N PHE A 125 1.75 20.59 19.01
CA PHE A 125 0.32 20.69 18.73
C PHE A 125 -0.25 19.33 18.32
N TRP A 126 0.37 18.67 17.34
CA TRP A 126 -0.05 17.36 16.83
C TRP A 126 -0.17 16.29 17.94
N MET A 127 0.81 16.25 18.83
CA MET A 127 0.86 15.26 19.90
C MET A 127 -0.15 15.54 21.02
N ASN A 128 -0.42 16.81 21.31
CA ASN A 128 -1.26 17.21 22.44
C ASN A 128 -2.72 17.53 22.08
N ASN A 129 -3.04 17.74 20.81
CA ASN A 129 -4.38 18.13 20.35
C ASN A 129 -5.03 17.01 19.52
N ASP A 130 -5.02 15.79 20.07
CA ASP A 130 -5.79 14.62 19.60
C ASP A 130 -5.51 14.11 18.17
N CYS A 131 -4.57 14.74 17.43
CA CYS A 131 -4.19 14.37 16.07
C CYS A 131 -3.41 13.05 16.05
N HIS A 132 -2.39 12.91 16.90
CA HIS A 132 -1.67 11.65 17.10
C HIS A 132 -2.64 10.51 17.44
N LYS A 133 -3.44 10.72 18.50
CA LYS A 133 -4.44 9.75 18.98
C LYS A 133 -5.42 9.37 17.87
N ALA A 134 -5.87 10.31 17.04
CA ALA A 134 -6.81 10.05 15.96
C ALA A 134 -6.28 9.03 14.95
N ILE A 135 -4.99 9.10 14.62
CA ILE A 135 -4.39 8.14 13.69
C ILE A 135 -4.11 6.80 14.37
N VAL A 136 -3.46 6.80 15.54
CA VAL A 136 -3.02 5.55 16.19
C VAL A 136 -4.18 4.72 16.75
N SER A 137 -5.32 5.36 17.05
CA SER A 137 -6.57 4.67 17.47
C SER A 137 -7.50 4.29 16.31
N GLY A 138 -7.13 4.58 15.05
CA GLY A 138 -7.93 4.21 13.88
C GLY A 138 -9.14 5.11 13.58
N ARG A 139 -9.23 6.30 14.18
CA ARG A 139 -10.27 7.30 13.83
C ARG A 139 -10.01 7.97 12.47
N GLY A 140 -8.77 7.95 12.02
CA GLY A 140 -8.37 8.29 10.64
C GLY A 140 -8.19 9.78 10.37
N PHE A 141 -7.88 10.11 9.12
CA PHE A 141 -7.46 11.45 8.70
C PHE A 141 -8.52 12.53 8.97
N GLY A 142 -9.80 12.22 8.75
CA GLY A 142 -10.90 13.16 9.01
C GLY A 142 -10.97 13.64 10.47
N ALA A 143 -10.59 12.77 11.43
CA ALA A 143 -10.53 13.14 12.84
C ALA A 143 -9.36 14.09 13.15
N THR A 144 -8.26 14.04 12.39
CA THR A 144 -7.16 15.02 12.52
C THR A 144 -7.60 16.41 12.04
N ILE A 145 -8.34 16.48 10.92
CA ILE A 145 -8.90 17.75 10.42
C ILE A 145 -9.83 18.37 11.46
N LYS A 146 -10.71 17.54 12.06
CA LYS A 146 -11.62 17.99 13.12
C LYS A 146 -10.88 18.51 14.36
N ALA A 147 -9.77 17.89 14.72
CA ALA A 147 -8.97 18.29 15.87
C ALA A 147 -8.20 19.60 15.63
N ILE A 148 -7.78 19.85 14.38
CA ILE A 148 -7.08 21.08 13.98
C ILE A 148 -8.05 22.24 13.79
N ASN A 149 -9.14 22.03 13.04
CA ASN A 149 -10.13 23.05 12.76
C ASN A 149 -11.54 22.45 12.65
N SER A 150 -12.21 22.35 13.79
CA SER A 150 -13.57 21.77 13.87
C SER A 150 -14.60 22.50 13.01
N GLY A 151 -14.39 23.80 12.73
CA GLY A 151 -15.26 24.62 11.88
C GLY A 151 -15.29 24.18 10.42
N GLU A 152 -14.21 23.58 9.90
CA GLU A 152 -14.14 23.04 8.54
C GLU A 152 -15.07 21.84 8.35
N CYS A 153 -15.42 21.16 9.45
CA CYS A 153 -16.14 19.89 9.42
C CYS A 153 -17.67 19.98 9.33
N ASN A 154 -18.24 21.19 9.36
CA ASN A 154 -19.70 21.43 9.35
C ASN A 154 -20.27 21.72 7.95
N GLY A 155 -19.52 21.41 6.88
CA GLY A 155 -19.95 21.63 5.49
C GLY A 155 -19.81 23.06 4.98
N ARG A 156 -19.25 23.98 5.79
CA ARG A 156 -19.09 25.41 5.43
C ARG A 156 -17.82 25.72 4.63
N GLU A 157 -16.76 24.91 4.78
CA GLU A 157 -15.44 25.16 4.16
C GLU A 157 -14.97 23.95 3.34
N THR A 158 -15.85 23.44 2.45
CA THR A 158 -15.60 22.20 1.67
C THR A 158 -14.34 22.26 0.81
N GLY A 159 -13.97 23.44 0.30
CA GLY A 159 -12.74 23.64 -0.46
C GLY A 159 -11.47 23.36 0.35
N LYS A 160 -11.44 23.76 1.63
CA LYS A 160 -10.29 23.54 2.51
C LYS A 160 -10.11 22.07 2.87
N VAL A 161 -11.20 21.42 3.25
CA VAL A 161 -11.24 19.98 3.51
C VAL A 161 -10.80 19.17 2.28
N ASN A 162 -11.25 19.55 1.08
CA ASN A 162 -10.86 18.87 -0.16
C ASN A 162 -9.37 19.03 -0.48
N ASN A 163 -8.77 20.19 -0.18
CA ASN A 163 -7.33 20.41 -0.36
C ASN A 163 -6.51 19.53 0.59
N ARG A 164 -6.87 19.47 1.88
CA ARG A 164 -6.25 18.55 2.86
C ARG A 164 -6.34 17.09 2.41
N ILE A 165 -7.52 16.66 1.94
CA ILE A 165 -7.77 15.32 1.42
C ILE A 165 -6.89 15.03 0.19
N SER A 166 -6.75 16.01 -0.71
CA SER A 166 -5.90 15.87 -1.90
C SER A 166 -4.43 15.69 -1.53
N ASN A 167 -3.91 16.50 -0.60
CA ASN A 167 -2.54 16.35 -0.09
C ASN A 167 -2.35 15.01 0.61
N TYR A 168 -3.31 14.57 1.42
CA TYR A 168 -3.25 13.28 2.09
C TYR A 168 -3.23 12.10 1.12
N ARG A 169 -4.05 12.15 0.06
CA ARG A 169 -4.03 11.14 -1.02
C ARG A 169 -2.66 11.05 -1.69
N ARG A 170 -2.05 12.20 -1.95
CA ARG A 170 -0.70 12.29 -2.51
C ARG A 170 0.31 11.62 -1.59
N PHE A 171 0.34 11.98 -0.31
CA PHE A 171 1.28 11.39 0.64
C PHE A 171 1.08 9.89 0.86
N CYS A 172 -0.16 9.39 0.88
CA CYS A 172 -0.42 7.96 0.91
C CYS A 172 0.16 7.25 -0.32
N LYS A 173 0.07 7.86 -1.51
CA LYS A 173 0.67 7.30 -2.73
C LYS A 173 2.20 7.30 -2.64
N ASP A 174 2.80 8.41 -2.22
CA ASP A 174 4.25 8.55 -2.07
C ASP A 174 4.83 7.52 -1.09
N PHE A 175 4.09 7.20 -0.01
CA PHE A 175 4.50 6.22 1.00
C PHE A 175 4.05 4.78 0.71
N ALA A 176 3.47 4.52 -0.47
CA ALA A 176 2.96 3.22 -0.91
C ALA A 176 1.92 2.61 0.06
N MET A 177 0.94 3.42 0.47
CA MET A 177 -0.11 3.06 1.43
C MET A 177 -1.51 3.14 0.83
N ALA A 178 -2.39 2.27 1.31
CA ALA A 178 -3.83 2.39 1.09
C ALA A 178 -4.43 3.57 1.90
N LEU A 179 -5.42 4.23 1.30
CA LEU A 179 -6.19 5.30 1.92
C LEU A 179 -6.96 4.78 3.15
N ASP A 180 -7.17 5.67 4.12
CA ASP A 180 -8.06 5.40 5.25
C ASP A 180 -9.53 5.45 4.81
N ILE A 181 -10.41 4.72 5.50
CA ILE A 181 -11.86 4.69 5.30
C ILE A 181 -12.48 6.03 5.75
N SER A 182 -11.84 6.75 6.69
CA SER A 182 -12.28 8.04 7.24
C SER A 182 -11.43 9.21 6.73
N MET A 183 -11.67 9.63 5.49
CA MET A 183 -10.92 10.74 4.87
C MET A 183 -11.53 12.13 5.11
N ALA A 184 -12.83 12.20 5.35
CA ALA A 184 -13.57 13.45 5.45
C ALA A 184 -14.07 13.69 6.88
N CYS A 185 -14.28 14.96 7.21
CA CYS A 185 -14.94 15.50 8.39
C CYS A 185 -16.39 15.01 8.66
N ARG A 186 -16.82 13.92 8.04
CA ARG A 186 -18.19 13.43 8.22
C ARG A 186 -18.27 12.76 9.58
N SER A 187 -19.40 12.99 10.26
CA SER A 187 -19.72 12.32 11.52
C SER A 187 -19.51 10.81 11.38
N LEU A 188 -19.17 10.15 12.49
CA LEU A 188 -19.23 8.69 12.59
C LEU A 188 -20.53 8.17 11.99
N LEU A 189 -21.64 8.91 12.06
CA LEU A 189 -22.91 8.57 11.41
C LEU A 189 -22.87 8.57 9.88
N MET A 190 -22.21 9.52 9.20
CA MET A 190 -22.09 9.49 7.73
C MET A 190 -20.97 8.57 7.25
N ALA A 191 -19.91 8.40 8.03
CA ALA A 191 -18.93 7.35 7.78
C ALA A 191 -19.55 5.97 8.03
N LEU A 192 -20.40 5.80 9.05
CA LEU A 192 -21.18 4.61 9.30
C LEU A 192 -22.25 4.46 8.24
N VAL A 193 -22.95 5.50 7.76
CA VAL A 193 -23.92 5.39 6.65
C VAL A 193 -23.21 5.11 5.33
N MET A 194 -22.01 5.65 5.07
CA MET A 194 -21.21 5.27 3.90
C MET A 194 -20.61 3.88 4.07
N VAL A 195 -20.19 3.47 5.27
CA VAL A 195 -19.78 2.11 5.61
C VAL A 195 -20.97 1.18 5.61
N TRP A 196 -22.19 1.63 5.87
CA TRP A 196 -23.42 0.85 5.92
C TRP A 196 -24.06 0.82 4.54
N LEU A 197 -23.87 1.85 3.69
CA LEU A 197 -24.21 1.84 2.27
C LEU A 197 -23.16 1.05 1.49
N TYR A 198 -21.87 1.17 1.80
CA TYR A 198 -20.81 0.33 1.24
C TYR A 198 -20.89 -1.09 1.80
N ALA A 199 -21.16 -1.27 3.10
CA ALA A 199 -21.45 -2.58 3.69
C ALA A 199 -22.72 -3.14 3.07
N ALA A 200 -23.83 -2.42 2.97
CA ALA A 200 -25.06 -2.89 2.33
C ALA A 200 -24.90 -3.15 0.83
N GLN A 201 -24.06 -2.38 0.11
CA GLN A 201 -23.66 -2.68 -1.27
C GLN A 201 -22.69 -3.88 -1.34
N SER A 202 -21.95 -4.17 -0.27
CA SER A 202 -21.02 -5.30 -0.16
C SER A 202 -21.58 -6.50 0.62
N MET A 203 -22.80 -6.40 1.14
CA MET A 203 -23.54 -7.46 1.81
C MET A 203 -23.95 -8.44 0.70
N GLY A 204 -23.04 -9.35 0.40
CA GLY A 204 -23.14 -10.30 -0.72
C GLY A 204 -22.00 -10.20 -1.75
N GLN A 205 -21.16 -9.15 -1.74
CA GLN A 205 -19.98 -9.09 -2.61
C GLN A 205 -18.78 -9.75 -1.95
N THR A 206 -18.38 -10.90 -2.49
CA THR A 206 -17.12 -11.54 -2.12
C THR A 206 -15.95 -10.78 -2.72
N THR A 207 -14.98 -10.45 -1.86
CA THR A 207 -13.63 -9.97 -2.18
C THR A 207 -12.61 -11.06 -1.85
N PRO A 208 -11.37 -10.98 -2.35
CA PRO A 208 -10.31 -11.93 -2.00
C PRO A 208 -10.13 -12.11 -0.48
N GLY A 209 -10.17 -11.03 0.31
CA GLY A 209 -10.01 -11.10 1.77
C GLY A 209 -11.21 -11.66 2.53
N THR A 210 -12.41 -11.63 1.93
CA THR A 210 -13.59 -12.31 2.51
C THR A 210 -13.63 -13.80 2.18
N ILE A 211 -12.99 -14.23 1.08
CA ILE A 211 -12.89 -15.64 0.70
C ILE A 211 -11.70 -16.29 1.42
N LEU A 212 -10.51 -15.69 1.27
CA LEU A 212 -9.30 -16.08 1.98
C LEU A 212 -9.18 -15.23 3.24
N THR A 213 -9.64 -15.75 4.37
CA THR A 213 -9.55 -15.04 5.65
C THR A 213 -8.14 -15.09 6.24
N SER A 214 -7.81 -14.09 7.07
CA SER A 214 -6.55 -14.05 7.82
C SER A 214 -6.37 -15.27 8.70
N ALA A 215 -7.43 -15.68 9.40
CA ALA A 215 -7.44 -16.84 10.27
C ALA A 215 -7.06 -18.13 9.51
N TYR A 216 -7.64 -18.35 8.32
CA TYR A 216 -7.33 -19.54 7.54
C TYR A 216 -5.92 -19.52 6.96
N PHE A 217 -5.49 -18.41 6.35
CA PHE A 217 -4.15 -18.34 5.76
C PHE A 217 -3.06 -18.43 6.83
N ASN A 218 -3.24 -17.76 7.98
CA ASN A 218 -2.31 -17.86 9.09
C ASN A 218 -2.26 -19.28 9.68
N LYS A 219 -3.38 -20.04 9.67
CA LYS A 219 -3.37 -21.46 10.04
C LYS A 219 -2.52 -22.31 9.09
N ILE A 220 -2.53 -22.02 7.78
CA ILE A 220 -1.65 -22.69 6.82
C ILE A 220 -0.18 -22.37 7.16
N LEU A 221 0.14 -21.10 7.38
CA LEU A 221 1.50 -20.65 7.69
C LEU A 221 2.02 -21.23 9.02
N ALA A 222 1.17 -21.31 10.04
CA ALA A 222 1.53 -21.87 11.35
C ALA A 222 1.90 -23.36 11.26
N ASN A 223 1.25 -24.10 10.35
CA ASN A 223 1.51 -25.52 10.12
C ASN A 223 2.75 -25.80 9.27
N LEU A 224 3.45 -24.78 8.77
CA LEU A 224 4.71 -24.98 8.05
C LEU A 224 5.78 -25.54 9.00
N PRO A 225 6.53 -26.57 8.58
CA PRO A 225 7.71 -27.03 9.30
C PRO A 225 8.68 -25.89 9.61
N ALA A 226 9.33 -25.93 10.77
CA ALA A 226 10.31 -24.90 11.14
C ALA A 226 11.49 -24.82 10.15
N SER A 227 11.80 -25.92 9.47
CA SER A 227 12.86 -26.01 8.46
C SER A 227 12.51 -25.35 7.12
N CYS A 228 11.25 -24.96 6.89
CA CYS A 228 10.84 -24.37 5.63
C CYS A 228 11.37 -22.93 5.47
N PRO A 229 12.17 -22.63 4.42
CA PRO A 229 12.66 -21.26 4.16
C PRO A 229 11.55 -20.20 4.02
N GLY A 230 10.35 -20.61 3.59
CA GLY A 230 9.18 -19.73 3.45
C GLY A 230 8.50 -19.40 4.78
N LYS A 231 8.85 -20.08 5.89
CA LYS A 231 8.30 -19.78 7.21
C LYS A 231 8.83 -18.43 7.69
N GLY A 232 7.92 -17.47 7.90
CA GLY A 232 8.26 -16.08 8.22
C GLY A 232 8.43 -15.16 7.01
N PHE A 233 8.50 -15.72 5.79
CA PHE A 233 8.47 -14.93 4.56
C PHE A 233 7.05 -14.62 4.11
N TYR A 234 6.25 -15.65 3.79
CA TYR A 234 4.88 -15.47 3.31
C TYR A 234 3.99 -14.93 4.43
N THR A 235 3.16 -13.92 4.12
CA THR A 235 2.25 -13.30 5.09
C THR A 235 0.88 -13.07 4.48
N TYR A 236 -0.16 -13.10 5.32
CA TYR A 236 -1.52 -12.73 4.91
C TYR A 236 -1.59 -11.31 4.32
N ASN A 237 -0.88 -10.36 4.94
CA ASN A 237 -0.84 -8.99 4.45
C ASN A 237 -0.19 -8.90 3.05
N GLY A 238 0.85 -9.70 2.78
CA GLY A 238 1.47 -9.76 1.46
C GLY A 238 0.51 -10.21 0.38
N ILE A 239 -0.18 -11.35 0.58
CA ILE A 239 -1.11 -11.89 -0.41
C ILE A 239 -2.34 -11.00 -0.62
N ILE A 240 -2.96 -10.49 0.45
CA ILE A 240 -4.18 -9.69 0.30
C ILE A 240 -3.91 -8.31 -0.30
N ARG A 241 -2.79 -7.64 0.03
CA ARG A 241 -2.43 -6.38 -0.63
C ARG A 241 -2.20 -6.58 -2.13
N ALA A 242 -1.51 -7.65 -2.51
CA ALA A 242 -1.28 -7.97 -3.91
C ALA A 242 -2.58 -8.32 -4.65
N ALA A 243 -3.48 -9.09 -4.01
CA ALA A 243 -4.78 -9.42 -4.55
C ALA A 243 -5.66 -8.17 -4.76
N GLN A 244 -5.66 -7.23 -3.81
CA GLN A 244 -6.43 -5.98 -3.89
C GLN A 244 -5.97 -5.06 -5.04
N LEU A 245 -4.68 -5.11 -5.40
CA LEU A 245 -4.14 -4.36 -6.53
C LEU A 245 -4.44 -5.03 -7.88
N SER A 246 -4.83 -6.30 -7.87
CA SER A 246 -5.08 -7.12 -9.05
C SER A 246 -6.54 -7.05 -9.47
N LYS A 247 -6.89 -5.99 -10.22
CA LYS A 247 -8.27 -5.72 -10.66
C LYS A 247 -8.91 -6.96 -11.31
N GLY A 248 -10.09 -7.36 -10.84
CA GLY A 248 -10.85 -8.51 -11.33
C GLY A 248 -10.58 -9.83 -10.59
N PHE A 249 -9.41 -9.99 -9.95
CA PHE A 249 -9.12 -11.22 -9.20
C PHE A 249 -10.11 -11.41 -8.04
N GLY A 250 -10.76 -12.57 -8.00
CA GLY A 250 -11.71 -12.92 -6.94
C GLY A 250 -12.92 -11.97 -6.87
N THR A 251 -13.17 -11.19 -7.92
CA THR A 251 -14.30 -10.25 -8.02
C THR A 251 -15.06 -10.35 -9.36
N THR A 252 -14.52 -11.08 -10.35
CA THR A 252 -15.20 -11.38 -11.62
C THR A 252 -16.18 -12.55 -11.49
N GLY A 253 -17.35 -12.43 -12.12
CA GLY A 253 -18.35 -13.51 -12.18
C GLY A 253 -19.17 -13.68 -10.89
N SER A 254 -19.80 -14.85 -10.76
CA SER A 254 -20.62 -15.21 -9.60
C SER A 254 -19.77 -15.44 -8.34
N VAL A 255 -20.39 -15.51 -7.17
CA VAL A 255 -19.69 -15.88 -5.91
C VAL A 255 -19.00 -17.24 -6.04
N THR A 256 -19.62 -18.18 -6.75
CA THR A 256 -19.05 -19.50 -7.06
C THR A 256 -17.77 -19.36 -7.89
N ASP A 257 -17.77 -18.52 -8.93
CA ASP A 257 -16.61 -18.32 -9.80
C ASP A 257 -15.46 -17.66 -9.04
N ARG A 258 -15.75 -16.65 -8.22
CA ARG A 258 -14.76 -15.95 -7.39
C ARG A 258 -14.09 -16.89 -6.39
N LYS A 259 -14.86 -17.75 -5.71
CA LYS A 259 -14.33 -18.75 -4.78
C LYS A 259 -13.48 -19.80 -5.51
N ARG A 260 -13.92 -20.26 -6.68
CA ARG A 260 -13.14 -21.18 -7.53
C ARG A 260 -11.84 -20.55 -8.00
N GLU A 261 -11.86 -19.26 -8.37
CA GLU A 261 -10.65 -18.55 -8.75
C GLU A 261 -9.64 -18.46 -7.61
N VAL A 262 -10.08 -18.06 -6.42
CA VAL A 262 -9.20 -18.00 -5.24
C VAL A 262 -8.64 -19.39 -4.89
N ALA A 263 -9.47 -20.43 -4.96
CA ALA A 263 -9.04 -21.82 -4.76
C ALA A 263 -8.00 -22.27 -5.80
N ALA A 264 -8.24 -21.94 -7.08
CA ALA A 264 -7.38 -22.33 -8.19
C ALA A 264 -6.00 -21.63 -8.12
N PHE A 265 -6.00 -20.34 -7.80
CA PHE A 265 -4.76 -19.59 -7.59
C PHE A 265 -3.94 -20.19 -6.43
N LEU A 266 -4.57 -20.38 -5.26
CA LEU A 266 -3.90 -20.96 -4.10
C LEU A 266 -3.42 -22.38 -4.36
N ALA A 267 -4.18 -23.21 -5.06
CA ALA A 267 -3.78 -24.57 -5.37
C ALA A 267 -2.48 -24.64 -6.18
N ASN A 268 -2.35 -23.77 -7.18
CA ASN A 268 -1.13 -23.67 -7.96
C ASN A 268 0.02 -23.08 -7.13
N VAL A 269 -0.22 -22.02 -6.35
CA VAL A 269 0.81 -21.48 -5.44
C VAL A 269 1.33 -22.55 -4.47
N MET A 270 0.45 -23.34 -3.87
CA MET A 270 0.84 -24.44 -2.98
C MET A 270 1.67 -25.49 -3.74
N HIS A 271 1.35 -25.80 -4.98
CA HIS A 271 2.14 -26.74 -5.77
C HIS A 271 3.55 -26.20 -6.07
N GLU A 272 3.66 -24.99 -6.63
CA GLU A 272 4.95 -24.42 -7.06
C GLU A 272 5.93 -24.18 -5.90
N THR A 273 5.40 -23.95 -4.70
CA THR A 273 6.21 -23.55 -3.54
C THR A 273 6.45 -24.69 -2.55
N GLY A 274 6.04 -25.92 -2.87
CA GLY A 274 6.08 -27.04 -1.93
C GLY A 274 5.24 -26.76 -0.68
N GLY A 275 4.07 -26.16 -0.86
CA GLY A 275 3.12 -25.79 0.18
C GLY A 275 3.52 -24.55 0.96
N LEU A 276 4.06 -23.52 0.29
CA LEU A 276 4.66 -22.30 0.87
C LEU A 276 5.98 -22.55 1.62
N CYS A 277 6.60 -23.72 1.43
CA CYS A 277 7.87 -24.04 2.05
C CYS A 277 9.04 -23.30 1.39
N TYR A 278 8.98 -23.09 0.07
CA TYR A 278 10.07 -22.50 -0.71
C TYR A 278 9.70 -21.13 -1.28
N VAL A 279 10.68 -20.24 -1.30
CA VAL A 279 10.60 -18.87 -1.87
C VAL A 279 11.41 -18.76 -3.17
N ARG A 280 12.48 -19.53 -3.27
CA ARG A 280 13.34 -19.64 -4.44
C ARG A 280 13.27 -21.06 -4.96
N GLU A 281 13.50 -21.21 -6.25
CA GLU A 281 13.66 -22.51 -6.87
C GLU A 281 14.86 -23.26 -6.28
N LEU A 282 14.69 -24.56 -6.07
CA LEU A 282 15.77 -25.43 -5.62
C LEU A 282 16.64 -25.84 -6.81
N SER A 283 17.95 -25.59 -6.71
CA SER A 283 18.95 -26.01 -7.70
C SER A 283 18.59 -25.66 -9.16
N PRO A 284 18.42 -24.36 -9.49
CA PRO A 284 17.99 -23.95 -10.82
C PRO A 284 18.99 -24.43 -11.89
N PRO A 285 18.55 -25.22 -12.89
CA PRO A 285 19.44 -25.84 -13.88
C PRO A 285 20.06 -24.82 -14.86
N GLN A 286 19.51 -23.61 -14.92
CA GLN A 286 19.94 -22.55 -15.82
C GLN A 286 19.65 -21.17 -15.24
N CYS A 287 20.31 -20.13 -15.76
CA CYS A 287 20.09 -18.73 -15.36
C CYS A 287 18.77 -18.13 -15.88
N TYR A 288 17.86 -18.94 -16.44
CA TYR A 288 16.55 -18.56 -17.02
C TYR A 288 16.62 -17.32 -17.93
N CYS A 289 17.55 -17.35 -18.89
CA CYS A 289 17.87 -16.22 -19.73
C CYS A 289 17.48 -16.52 -21.19
N THR A 290 16.35 -15.97 -21.63
CA THR A 290 15.93 -16.03 -23.03
C THR A 290 16.26 -14.71 -23.70
N GLN A 291 16.99 -14.76 -24.82
CA GLN A 291 17.42 -13.57 -25.55
C GLN A 291 16.18 -12.82 -26.09
N SER A 292 16.02 -11.55 -25.68
CA SER A 292 14.95 -10.67 -26.15
C SER A 292 15.53 -9.35 -26.62
N LYS A 293 15.01 -8.80 -27.72
CA LYS A 293 15.37 -7.46 -28.21
C LYS A 293 15.01 -6.35 -27.20
N THR A 294 14.00 -6.60 -26.37
CA THR A 294 13.50 -5.64 -25.35
C THR A 294 14.10 -5.89 -23.98
N TYR A 295 14.50 -7.13 -23.68
CA TYR A 295 15.09 -7.52 -22.39
C TYR A 295 16.41 -8.28 -22.61
N PRO A 296 17.55 -7.57 -22.63
CA PRO A 296 18.85 -8.16 -22.89
C PRO A 296 19.18 -9.28 -21.90
N CYS A 297 19.71 -10.39 -22.42
CA CYS A 297 20.05 -11.56 -21.64
C CYS A 297 21.30 -11.29 -20.76
N ALA A 298 21.13 -11.28 -19.44
CA ALA A 298 22.20 -11.32 -18.46
C ALA A 298 21.77 -12.19 -17.26
N ARG A 299 22.73 -12.60 -16.42
CA ARG A 299 22.44 -13.42 -15.23
C ARG A 299 21.41 -12.72 -14.32
N GLY A 300 20.28 -13.37 -14.04
CA GLY A 300 19.16 -12.79 -13.28
C GLY A 300 18.17 -11.95 -14.11
N LYS A 301 18.42 -11.74 -15.41
CA LYS A 301 17.56 -10.97 -16.31
C LYS A 301 16.70 -11.91 -17.15
N ASN A 302 15.43 -11.99 -16.79
CA ASN A 302 14.41 -12.79 -17.46
C ASN A 302 13.31 -11.85 -18.01
N TYR A 303 12.80 -12.15 -19.20
CA TYR A 303 11.70 -11.39 -19.83
C TYR A 303 10.49 -11.23 -18.91
N ASN A 304 10.18 -12.26 -18.10
CA ASN A 304 9.09 -12.22 -17.13
C ASN A 304 9.35 -11.22 -16.00
N TYR A 305 10.59 -11.09 -15.53
CA TYR A 305 10.94 -10.12 -14.50
C TYR A 305 10.80 -8.69 -15.05
N GLY A 306 11.26 -8.43 -16.26
CA GLY A 306 11.07 -7.12 -16.90
C GLY A 306 9.60 -6.75 -17.11
N ALA A 307 8.80 -7.68 -17.64
CA ALA A 307 7.37 -7.46 -17.88
C ALA A 307 6.56 -7.32 -16.57
N ALA A 308 6.79 -8.20 -15.60
CA ALA A 308 6.16 -8.13 -14.28
C ALA A 308 6.55 -6.85 -13.56
N GLY A 309 7.84 -6.54 -13.52
CA GLY A 309 8.38 -5.35 -12.87
C GLY A 309 7.75 -4.07 -13.42
N LYS A 310 7.67 -3.93 -14.75
CA LYS A 310 6.98 -2.81 -15.39
C LYS A 310 5.51 -2.72 -14.97
N ALA A 311 4.79 -3.85 -14.92
CA ALA A 311 3.37 -3.88 -14.57
C ALA A 311 3.10 -3.51 -13.11
N ILE A 312 4.02 -3.86 -12.19
CA ILE A 312 3.86 -3.62 -10.75
C ILE A 312 4.64 -2.39 -10.24
N GLY A 313 5.34 -1.70 -11.14
CA GLY A 313 6.15 -0.51 -10.82
C GLY A 313 7.41 -0.79 -10.01
N GLN A 314 8.08 -1.92 -10.28
CA GLN A 314 9.32 -2.36 -9.61
C GLN A 314 10.41 -2.69 -10.65
N ASP A 315 11.66 -2.35 -10.39
CA ASP A 315 12.78 -2.73 -11.27
C ASP A 315 13.26 -4.15 -10.99
N LEU A 316 12.42 -5.13 -11.35
CA LEU A 316 12.74 -6.54 -11.15
C LEU A 316 13.80 -7.06 -12.12
N LEU A 317 14.14 -6.32 -13.18
CA LEU A 317 15.16 -6.74 -14.13
C LEU A 317 16.57 -6.54 -13.53
N ASN A 318 16.79 -5.45 -12.81
CA ASN A 318 18.05 -5.22 -12.11
C ASN A 318 18.01 -5.69 -10.65
N HIS A 319 16.82 -5.79 -10.05
CA HIS A 319 16.61 -6.23 -8.66
C HIS A 319 15.68 -7.46 -8.54
N PRO A 320 15.99 -8.60 -9.18
CA PRO A 320 15.15 -9.80 -9.13
C PRO A 320 15.01 -10.39 -7.72
N GLU A 321 15.94 -10.10 -6.81
CA GLU A 321 15.92 -10.52 -5.42
C GLU A 321 14.71 -9.97 -4.64
N LEU A 322 14.12 -8.85 -5.07
CA LEU A 322 12.91 -8.28 -4.44
C LEU A 322 11.75 -9.27 -4.38
N VAL A 323 11.62 -10.14 -5.39
CA VAL A 323 10.60 -11.20 -5.45
C VAL A 323 10.75 -12.21 -4.31
N SER A 324 11.96 -12.36 -3.79
CA SER A 324 12.33 -13.33 -2.75
C SER A 324 12.64 -12.72 -1.38
N THR A 325 12.63 -11.39 -1.26
CA THR A 325 12.87 -10.68 0.01
C THR A 325 11.67 -9.84 0.45
N ASN A 326 10.75 -9.50 -0.45
CA ASN A 326 9.52 -8.79 -0.13
C ASN A 326 8.28 -9.65 -0.47
N PRO A 327 7.51 -10.09 0.54
CA PRO A 327 6.37 -10.99 0.30
C PRO A 327 5.23 -10.33 -0.48
N THR A 328 5.09 -9.00 -0.41
CA THR A 328 4.07 -8.30 -1.21
C THR A 328 4.47 -8.30 -2.68
N ILE A 329 5.74 -8.00 -2.99
CA ILE A 329 6.26 -8.05 -4.36
C ILE A 329 6.20 -9.48 -4.90
N SER A 330 6.56 -10.48 -4.09
CA SER A 330 6.44 -11.90 -4.43
C SER A 330 5.03 -12.25 -4.92
N PHE A 331 4.01 -11.94 -4.11
CA PHE A 331 2.62 -12.19 -4.53
C PHE A 331 2.18 -11.31 -5.69
N GLN A 332 2.63 -10.05 -5.79
CA GLN A 332 2.32 -9.19 -6.94
C GLN A 332 2.81 -9.81 -8.26
N THR A 333 3.98 -10.44 -8.28
CA THR A 333 4.45 -11.15 -9.48
C THR A 333 3.59 -12.37 -9.82
N ALA A 334 3.16 -13.15 -8.81
CA ALA A 334 2.27 -14.28 -8.99
C ALA A 334 0.89 -13.85 -9.51
N PHE A 335 0.32 -12.78 -8.94
CA PHE A 335 -0.95 -12.22 -9.42
C PHE A 335 -0.83 -11.61 -10.81
N TRP A 336 0.26 -10.90 -11.12
CA TRP A 336 0.50 -10.39 -12.47
C TRP A 336 0.50 -11.54 -13.49
N PHE A 337 1.20 -12.64 -13.20
CA PHE A 337 1.22 -13.81 -14.08
C PHE A 337 -0.18 -14.41 -14.23
N TRP A 338 -0.90 -14.60 -13.12
CA TRP A 338 -2.25 -15.14 -13.10
C TRP A 338 -3.22 -14.30 -13.94
N MET A 339 -3.26 -12.99 -13.70
CA MET A 339 -4.16 -12.07 -14.39
C MET A 339 -3.85 -11.97 -15.88
N THR A 340 -2.57 -12.05 -16.25
CA THR A 340 -2.13 -11.99 -17.65
C THR A 340 -2.46 -13.27 -18.42
N ASN A 341 -2.28 -14.44 -17.80
CA ASN A 341 -2.25 -15.70 -18.54
C ASN A 341 -3.40 -16.67 -18.22
N CYS A 342 -3.90 -16.66 -16.97
CA CYS A 342 -4.77 -17.72 -16.46
C CYS A 342 -6.19 -17.26 -16.10
N HIS A 343 -6.36 -16.02 -15.62
CA HIS A 343 -7.65 -15.46 -15.15
C HIS A 343 -8.78 -15.70 -16.15
N VAL A 344 -8.62 -15.19 -17.38
CA VAL A 344 -9.64 -15.26 -18.44
C VAL A 344 -9.97 -16.70 -18.82
N ARG A 345 -8.99 -17.61 -18.79
CA ARG A 345 -9.22 -19.03 -19.14
C ARG A 345 -10.14 -19.70 -18.13
N LEU A 346 -9.95 -19.39 -16.84
CA LEU A 346 -10.80 -19.92 -15.78
C LEU A 346 -12.19 -19.28 -15.80
N THR A 347 -12.26 -17.95 -15.88
CA THR A 347 -13.53 -17.21 -15.81
C THR A 347 -14.40 -17.38 -17.05
N ASN A 348 -13.83 -17.75 -18.20
CA ASN A 348 -14.59 -18.15 -19.40
C ASN A 348 -14.94 -19.66 -19.43
N GLY A 349 -14.97 -20.34 -18.29
CA GLY A 349 -15.48 -21.71 -18.18
C GLY A 349 -14.46 -22.81 -18.50
N GLY A 350 -13.17 -22.50 -18.64
CA GLY A 350 -12.13 -23.49 -18.92
C GLY A 350 -11.83 -24.47 -17.78
N GLY A 351 -12.38 -24.22 -16.58
CA GLY A 351 -12.16 -25.03 -15.38
C GLY A 351 -10.72 -24.99 -14.87
N PHE A 352 -10.45 -25.70 -13.76
CA PHE A 352 -9.13 -25.67 -13.11
C PHE A 352 -8.01 -26.20 -14.02
N ALA A 353 -8.30 -27.18 -14.89
CA ALA A 353 -7.35 -27.72 -15.87
C ALA A 353 -6.79 -26.66 -16.82
N SER A 354 -7.57 -25.63 -17.15
CA SER A 354 -7.10 -24.53 -18.01
C SER A 354 -6.00 -23.69 -17.35
N THR A 355 -6.01 -23.62 -16.01
CA THR A 355 -4.99 -22.93 -15.22
C THR A 355 -3.71 -23.74 -15.13
N ILE A 356 -3.82 -25.07 -15.03
CA ILE A 356 -2.67 -25.98 -15.10
C ILE A 356 -2.00 -25.86 -16.48
N ARG A 357 -2.79 -25.87 -17.57
CA ARG A 357 -2.28 -25.66 -18.93
C ARG A 357 -1.60 -24.31 -19.13
N CYS A 358 -2.13 -23.27 -18.50
CA CYS A 358 -1.57 -21.92 -18.52
C CYS A 358 -0.20 -21.85 -17.85
N ILE A 359 -0.06 -22.50 -16.69
CA ILE A 359 1.15 -22.46 -15.87
C ILE A 359 2.23 -23.39 -16.41
N ASN A 360 1.87 -24.65 -16.66
CA ASN A 360 2.77 -25.65 -17.20
C ASN A 360 2.00 -26.72 -17.98
N GLY A 361 1.65 -26.40 -19.24
CA GLY A 361 0.91 -27.32 -20.10
C GLY A 361 1.61 -28.64 -20.42
N GLY A 362 2.93 -28.75 -20.17
CA GLY A 362 3.65 -30.01 -20.29
C GLY A 362 3.18 -31.06 -19.28
N GLU A 363 2.73 -30.65 -18.09
CA GLU A 363 2.28 -31.58 -17.04
C GLU A 363 1.07 -32.40 -17.47
N CYS A 364 0.13 -31.80 -18.20
CA CYS A 364 -1.05 -32.46 -18.74
C CYS A 364 -0.74 -33.62 -19.69
N ARG A 365 0.47 -33.65 -20.27
CA ARG A 365 0.89 -34.71 -21.20
C ARG A 365 1.84 -35.69 -20.54
N PHE A 366 2.74 -35.20 -19.70
CA PHE A 366 3.93 -35.96 -19.30
C PHE A 366 4.10 -36.10 -17.78
N ASN A 367 3.32 -35.38 -16.96
CA ASN A 367 3.48 -35.40 -15.51
C ASN A 367 2.14 -35.45 -14.76
N ARG A 368 1.49 -36.61 -14.86
CA ARG A 368 0.21 -36.88 -14.19
C ARG A 368 0.26 -36.67 -12.68
N LYS A 369 1.38 -37.01 -12.01
CA LYS A 369 1.54 -36.83 -10.56
C LYS A 369 1.48 -35.35 -10.16
N ALA A 370 2.09 -34.46 -10.96
CA ALA A 370 2.01 -33.03 -10.70
C ALA A 370 0.58 -32.50 -10.85
N VAL A 371 -0.13 -32.93 -11.91
CA VAL A 371 -1.53 -32.57 -12.11
C VAL A 371 -2.41 -33.05 -10.95
N GLU A 372 -2.27 -34.30 -10.53
CA GLU A 372 -3.01 -34.87 -9.40
C GLU A 372 -2.75 -34.09 -8.10
N ALA A 373 -1.49 -33.66 -7.85
CA ALA A 373 -1.15 -32.84 -6.69
C ALA A 373 -1.83 -31.46 -6.73
N ARG A 374 -1.83 -30.77 -7.88
CA ARG A 374 -2.55 -29.50 -8.06
C ARG A 374 -4.05 -29.68 -7.82
N VAL A 375 -4.65 -30.73 -8.38
CA VAL A 375 -6.08 -31.05 -8.22
C VAL A 375 -6.42 -31.34 -6.76
N ALA A 376 -5.54 -32.04 -6.03
CA ALA A 376 -5.73 -32.30 -4.61
C ALA A 376 -5.77 -31.00 -3.78
N TYR A 377 -4.84 -30.06 -4.02
CA TYR A 377 -4.90 -28.75 -3.38
C TYR A 377 -6.17 -27.98 -3.75
N TYR A 378 -6.55 -27.98 -5.04
CA TYR A 378 -7.76 -27.29 -5.50
C TYR A 378 -9.01 -27.80 -4.81
N ARG A 379 -9.19 -29.13 -4.73
CA ARG A 379 -10.29 -29.76 -4.00
C ARG A 379 -10.30 -29.35 -2.53
N ARG A 380 -9.14 -29.34 -1.87
CA ARG A 380 -9.03 -28.94 -0.46
C ARG A 380 -9.48 -27.48 -0.24
N PHE A 381 -9.06 -26.56 -1.11
CA PHE A 381 -9.48 -25.17 -1.02
C PHE A 381 -10.96 -24.98 -1.37
N CYS A 382 -11.48 -25.68 -2.39
CA CYS A 382 -12.90 -25.68 -2.72
C CYS A 382 -13.76 -26.15 -1.53
N THR A 383 -13.37 -27.24 -0.87
CA THR A 383 -14.04 -27.72 0.35
C THR A 383 -14.00 -26.66 1.44
N HIS A 384 -12.85 -26.03 1.70
CA HIS A 384 -12.74 -25.00 2.72
C HIS A 384 -13.60 -23.76 2.42
N PHE A 385 -13.65 -23.32 1.17
CA PHE A 385 -14.45 -22.16 0.76
C PHE A 385 -15.93 -22.49 0.55
N ASN A 386 -16.34 -23.74 0.79
CA ASN A 386 -17.68 -24.25 0.57
C ASN A 386 -18.17 -23.94 -0.85
N VAL A 387 -17.43 -24.45 -1.85
CA VAL A 387 -17.76 -24.32 -3.28
C VAL A 387 -17.48 -25.64 -4.00
N THR A 388 -18.31 -26.00 -4.97
CA THR A 388 -18.04 -27.18 -5.80
C THR A 388 -16.88 -26.90 -6.75
N PRO A 389 -15.96 -27.85 -7.01
CA PRO A 389 -14.82 -27.64 -7.91
C PRO A 389 -15.18 -27.27 -9.36
N GLY A 390 -16.40 -27.60 -9.79
CA GLY A 390 -16.85 -27.44 -11.18
C GLY A 390 -16.31 -28.55 -12.11
N PRO A 391 -16.64 -28.48 -13.40
CA PRO A 391 -16.12 -29.40 -14.41
C PRO A 391 -14.66 -29.07 -14.79
N ASN A 392 -14.04 -29.94 -15.60
CA ASN A 392 -12.73 -29.70 -16.22
C ASN A 392 -11.62 -29.36 -15.20
N ILE A 393 -11.55 -30.11 -14.11
CA ILE A 393 -10.56 -29.85 -13.07
C ILE A 393 -9.20 -30.49 -13.33
N SER A 394 -9.15 -31.54 -14.14
CA SER A 394 -7.91 -32.21 -14.53
C SER A 394 -7.64 -32.04 -16.02
N CYS A 395 -6.35 -32.00 -16.33
CA CYS A 395 -5.79 -32.45 -17.58
C CYS A 395 -4.82 -33.59 -17.23
#